data_AF-C6AAB9-F1
#
_entry.id   AF-C6AAB9-F1
#
_cell.length_a   1.000
_cell.length_b   1.000
_cell.length_c   1.000
_cell.angle_alpha   90.00
_cell.angle_beta   90.00
_cell.angle_gamma   90.00
#
_symmetry.space_group_name_H-M   'P 1'
#
loop_
_entity.id
_entity.type
_entity.pdbx_description
1 polymer ?
#
loop_
_entity_poly.entity_id
_entity_poly.type
_entity_poly.pdbx_seq_one_letter_code
_entity_poly.pdbx_strand_id
1 'polypeptide(L)'
;MKNIPFVKEDEIIIVLCEEENPNTYEGPIDEIEEVLELIEECETVYRVLRLDLTTSHAEDVTEQIADFYVENHEMNEENTPLQPFVLNSEAYHVCLNERAACDYEDNLYGSYEKQHRLRPCDVLTDYWW
;
A
#
# COMPACT_ATOMS: atom_id res chain seq x y z
N MET A 1 19.00 18.23 0.28
CA MET A 1 17.72 18.52 0.96
C MET A 1 17.78 17.79 2.28
N LYS A 2 17.41 18.41 3.41
CA LYS A 2 17.35 17.67 4.68
C LYS A 2 16.24 16.63 4.51
N ASN A 3 16.56 15.34 4.65
CA ASN A 3 15.53 14.33 4.86
C ASN A 3 14.79 14.76 6.12
N ILE A 4 13.50 15.03 5.98
CA ILE A 4 12.63 15.23 7.14
C ILE A 4 12.23 13.81 7.52
N PRO A 5 12.61 13.33 8.71
CA PRO A 5 12.27 11.98 9.10
C PRO A 5 10.76 11.83 9.19
N PHE A 6 10.26 10.64 8.85
CA PHE A 6 8.85 10.30 9.02
C PHE A 6 8.41 10.45 10.48
N VAL A 7 9.27 10.11 11.43
CA VAL A 7 9.09 10.36 12.86
C VAL A 7 10.30 11.09 13.41
N LYS A 8 10.06 12.25 14.02
CA LYS A 8 11.13 13.07 14.61
C LYS A 8 11.64 12.45 15.92
N GLU A 9 12.80 12.92 16.39
CA GLU A 9 13.36 12.56 17.71
C GLU A 9 12.39 12.86 18.87
N ASP A 10 11.54 13.88 18.72
CA ASP A 10 10.53 14.29 19.70
C ASP A 10 9.17 13.60 19.50
N GLU A 11 9.06 12.66 18.57
CA GLU A 11 7.85 11.94 18.23
C GLU A 11 8.00 10.43 18.49
N ILE A 12 6.89 9.77 18.76
CA ILE A 12 6.82 8.31 18.93
C ILE A 12 5.74 7.73 18.01
N ILE A 13 5.96 6.50 17.56
CA ILE A 13 4.92 5.69 16.91
C ILE A 13 4.31 4.77 17.96
N ILE A 14 2.99 4.70 17.95
CA ILE A 14 2.21 3.75 18.74
C ILE A 14 1.47 2.85 17.76
N VAL A 15 1.82 1.57 17.77
CA VAL A 15 1.15 0.53 16.99
C VAL A 15 0.14 -0.16 17.90
N LEU A 16 -1.13 -0.06 17.52
CA LEU A 16 -2.24 -0.70 18.23
C LEU A 16 -2.48 -2.08 17.62
N CYS A 17 -2.00 -3.09 18.33
CA CYS A 17 -2.08 -4.49 17.96
C CYS A 17 -3.10 -5.25 18.83
N GLU A 18 -3.38 -6.51 18.51
CA GLU A 18 -4.18 -7.42 19.36
C GLU A 18 -3.50 -7.77 20.69
N GLU A 19 -2.20 -7.51 20.82
CA GLU A 19 -1.46 -7.71 22.06
C GLU A 19 -1.98 -6.84 23.22
N GLU A 20 -1.79 -7.33 24.44
CA GLU A 20 -2.27 -6.67 25.67
C GLU A 20 -1.62 -5.29 25.91
N ASN A 21 -0.43 -5.05 25.31
CA ASN A 21 0.26 -3.77 25.34
C ASN A 21 0.52 -3.25 23.92
N PRO A 22 0.30 -1.95 23.67
CA PRO A 22 0.65 -1.35 22.38
C PRO A 22 2.16 -1.26 22.21
N ASN A 23 2.65 -1.60 21.02
CA ASN A 23 4.06 -1.45 20.69
C ASN A 23 4.36 0.03 20.44
N THR A 24 5.38 0.55 21.12
CA THR A 24 5.76 1.96 21.05
C THR A 24 7.21 2.07 20.61
N TYR A 25 7.46 2.88 19.58
CA TYR A 25 8.78 3.08 19.00
C TYR A 25 9.13 4.56 19.04
N GLU A 26 10.31 4.87 19.56
CA GLU A 26 10.83 6.25 19.62
C GLU A 26 11.52 6.59 18.29
N GLY A 27 11.35 7.84 17.83
CA GLY A 27 12.11 8.35 16.70
C GLY A 27 13.61 8.55 17.01
N PRO A 28 14.41 8.89 16.01
CA PRO A 28 14.00 9.25 14.66
C PRO A 28 13.83 8.01 13.76
N ILE A 29 12.75 8.00 12.96
CA ILE A 29 12.53 7.02 11.90
C ILE A 29 12.51 7.79 10.59
N ASP A 30 13.46 7.52 9.71
CA ASP A 30 13.67 8.34 8.52
C ASP A 30 12.59 8.06 7.45
N GLU A 31 12.26 6.78 7.24
CA GLU A 31 11.43 6.32 6.13
C GLU A 31 10.17 5.55 6.61
N ILE A 32 9.09 5.60 5.83
CA ILE A 32 7.85 4.85 6.12
C ILE A 32 8.09 3.33 6.04
N GLU A 33 9.03 2.91 5.21
CA GLU A 33 9.45 1.52 5.03
C GLU A 33 9.87 0.89 6.37
N GLU A 34 10.68 1.60 7.15
CA GLU A 34 11.13 1.15 8.48
C GLU A 34 9.94 0.95 9.43
N VAL A 35 8.92 1.82 9.37
CA VAL A 35 7.70 1.67 10.18
C VAL A 35 6.92 0.43 9.77
N LEU A 36 6.90 0.14 8.47
CA LEU A 36 6.18 -0.99 7.91
C LEU A 36 6.86 -2.30 8.31
N GLU A 37 8.19 -2.37 8.31
CA GLU A 37 8.96 -3.50 8.85
C GLU A 37 8.62 -3.77 10.33
N LEU A 38 8.52 -2.73 11.16
CA LEU A 38 8.13 -2.87 12.57
C LEU A 38 6.69 -3.38 12.74
N ILE A 39 5.78 -2.98 11.83
CA ILE A 39 4.40 -3.43 11.81
C ILE A 39 4.30 -4.89 11.36
N GLU A 40 5.15 -5.34 10.44
CA GLU A 40 5.20 -6.73 9.98
C GLU A 40 5.66 -7.70 11.09
N GLU A 41 6.42 -7.23 12.07
CA GLU A 41 6.77 -8.02 13.26
C GLU A 41 5.58 -8.25 14.21
N CYS A 42 4.50 -7.47 14.08
CA CYS A 42 3.30 -7.56 14.90
C CYS A 42 2.27 -8.53 14.31
N GLU A 43 1.58 -9.34 15.14
CA GLU A 43 0.59 -10.31 14.64
C GLU A 43 -0.58 -9.63 13.90
N THR A 44 -1.40 -8.87 14.63
CA THR A 44 -2.62 -8.25 14.10
C THR A 44 -2.61 -6.77 14.42
N VAL A 45 -2.41 -5.92 13.41
CA VAL A 45 -2.36 -4.45 13.57
C VAL A 45 -3.68 -3.81 13.15
N TYR A 46 -4.24 -3.00 14.05
CA TYR A 46 -5.50 -2.30 13.84
C TYR A 46 -5.30 -0.83 13.44
N ARG A 47 -4.32 -0.17 14.05
CA ARG A 47 -4.13 1.27 13.89
C ARG A 47 -2.71 1.69 14.23
N VAL A 48 -2.23 2.74 13.59
CA VAL A 48 -0.91 3.33 13.84
C VAL A 48 -1.07 4.82 14.12
N LEU A 49 -0.54 5.26 15.25
CA LEU A 49 -0.60 6.66 15.69
C LEU A 49 0.81 7.22 15.80
N ARG A 50 0.99 8.45 15.33
CA ARG A 50 2.20 9.25 15.58
C ARG A 50 1.90 10.27 16.67
N LEU A 51 2.61 10.21 17.78
CA LEU A 51 2.44 11.12 18.91
C LEU A 51 3.65 12.05 19.00
N ASP A 52 3.41 13.36 18.96
CA ASP A 52 4.40 14.38 19.28
C ASP A 52 4.46 14.58 20.80
N LEU A 53 5.62 14.30 21.40
CA LEU A 53 5.84 14.42 22.85
C LEU A 53 5.88 15.87 23.32
N THR A 54 6.23 16.82 22.44
CA THR A 54 6.35 18.24 22.79
C THR A 54 4.98 18.92 22.84
N THR A 55 4.12 18.61 21.87
CA THR A 55 2.78 19.20 21.77
C THR A 55 1.70 18.29 22.35
N SER A 56 2.02 17.03 22.66
CA SER A 56 1.07 15.98 23.05
C SER A 56 -0.03 15.76 22.01
N HIS A 57 0.26 16.07 20.74
CA HIS A 57 -0.66 15.87 19.63
C HIS A 57 -0.50 14.47 19.06
N ALA A 58 -1.61 13.74 18.93
CA ALA A 58 -1.65 12.43 18.28
C ALA A 58 -2.26 12.57 16.88
N GLU A 59 -1.51 12.14 15.87
CA GLU A 59 -1.95 12.05 14.49
C GLU A 59 -2.17 10.59 14.12
N ASP A 60 -3.26 10.32 13.39
CA ASP A 60 -3.52 9.00 12.84
C ASP A 60 -2.83 8.86 11.48
N VAL A 61 -1.84 7.98 11.41
CA VAL A 61 -1.04 7.73 10.21
C VAL A 61 -1.38 6.37 9.58
N THR A 62 -2.45 5.72 10.06
CA THR A 62 -2.86 4.39 9.58
C THR A 62 -3.12 4.38 8.09
N GLU A 63 -3.83 5.39 7.57
CA GLU A 63 -4.15 5.47 6.14
C GLU A 63 -2.89 5.70 5.31
N GLN A 64 -1.98 6.57 5.76
CA GLN A 64 -0.74 6.85 5.06
C GLN A 64 0.16 5.60 4.95
N ILE A 65 0.15 4.75 5.99
CA ILE A 65 0.87 3.48 5.98
C ILE A 65 0.15 2.46 5.10
N ALA A 66 -1.19 2.45 5.10
CA ALA A 66 -1.97 1.57 4.22
C ALA A 66 -1.81 1.92 2.74
N ASP A 67 -1.81 3.21 2.38
CA ASP A 67 -1.47 3.71 1.05
C ASP A 67 -0.10 3.18 0.60
N PHE A 68 0.92 3.39 1.44
CA PHE A 68 2.27 2.92 1.16
C PHE A 68 2.35 1.39 1.04
N TYR A 69 1.59 0.67 1.86
CA TYR A 69 1.49 -0.79 1.80
C TYR A 69 0.88 -1.24 0.45
N VAL A 70 -0.22 -0.60 0.03
CA VAL A 70 -0.94 -0.90 -1.22
C VAL A 70 -0.13 -0.56 -2.46
N GLU A 71 0.64 0.53 -2.45
CA GLU A 71 1.50 0.92 -3.57
C GLU A 71 2.69 -0.02 -3.76
N ASN A 72 3.30 -0.50 -2.67
CA ASN A 72 4.52 -1.31 -2.75
C ASN A 72 4.25 -2.81 -2.81
N HIS A 73 3.11 -3.28 -2.32
CA HIS A 73 2.73 -4.68 -2.41
C HIS A 73 1.82 -4.90 -3.61
N GLU A 74 2.28 -5.71 -4.56
CA GLU A 74 1.38 -6.30 -5.56
C GLU A 74 0.32 -7.13 -4.80
N MET A 75 -0.88 -6.57 -4.63
CA MET A 75 -1.99 -7.22 -3.96
C MET A 75 -2.44 -8.43 -4.78
N ASN A 76 -1.71 -9.54 -4.77
CA ASN A 76 -2.14 -10.76 -5.43
C ASN A 76 -3.16 -11.40 -4.49
N GLU A 77 -4.44 -11.38 -4.90
CA GLU A 77 -5.59 -11.87 -4.10
C GLU A 77 -5.43 -13.32 -3.60
N GLU A 78 -4.45 -14.07 -4.13
CA GLU A 78 -4.39 -15.51 -3.93
C GLU A 78 -3.62 -16.00 -2.69
N ASN A 79 -2.75 -15.26 -2.00
CA ASN A 79 -1.90 -15.92 -0.97
C ASN A 79 -1.40 -15.15 0.27
N THR A 80 -1.65 -13.84 0.43
CA THR A 80 -1.15 -13.13 1.63
C THR A 80 -2.31 -12.68 2.51
N PRO A 81 -2.38 -13.13 3.79
CA PRO A 81 -3.36 -12.59 4.73
C PRO A 81 -3.06 -11.09 4.96
N LEU A 82 -3.97 -10.23 4.50
CA LEU A 82 -3.85 -8.80 4.69
C LEU A 82 -4.16 -8.42 6.14
N GLN A 83 -3.35 -7.50 6.67
CA GLN A 83 -3.54 -6.94 8.00
C GLN A 83 -4.86 -6.14 8.06
N PRO A 84 -5.57 -6.12 9.21
CA PRO A 84 -6.84 -5.42 9.34
C PRO A 84 -6.78 -3.93 9.00
N PHE A 85 -5.67 -3.26 9.32
CA PHE A 85 -5.51 -1.83 8.99
C PHE A 85 -5.51 -1.58 7.47
N VAL A 86 -5.00 -2.52 6.67
CA VAL A 86 -5.02 -2.44 5.20
C VAL A 86 -6.42 -2.74 4.68
N LEU A 87 -7.06 -3.81 5.18
CA LEU A 87 -8.40 -4.22 4.73
C LEU A 87 -9.48 -3.14 4.95
N ASN A 88 -9.33 -2.32 5.98
CA ASN A 88 -10.27 -1.25 6.32
C ASN A 88 -9.85 0.12 5.77
N SER A 89 -8.73 0.21 5.04
CA SER A 89 -8.23 1.47 4.48
C SER A 89 -9.00 1.92 3.25
N GLU A 90 -9.06 3.23 3.03
CA GLU A 90 -9.61 3.80 1.79
C GLU A 90 -8.72 3.42 0.60
N ALA A 91 -7.40 3.46 0.79
CA ALA A 91 -6.36 3.02 -0.14
C ALA A 91 -6.66 1.67 -0.80
N TYR A 92 -6.94 0.66 0.03
CA TYR A 92 -7.24 -0.68 -0.43
C TYR A 92 -8.53 -0.74 -1.24
N HIS A 93 -9.58 -0.03 -0.79
CA HIS A 93 -10.83 0.04 -1.52
C HIS A 93 -10.71 0.76 -2.87
N VAL A 94 -9.89 1.81 -2.94
CA VAL A 94 -9.59 2.51 -4.20
C VAL A 94 -8.86 1.56 -5.16
N CYS A 95 -7.83 0.86 -4.68
CA CYS A 95 -7.09 -0.13 -5.48
C CYS A 95 -8.00 -1.26 -6.01
N LEU A 96 -8.93 -1.77 -5.19
CA LEU A 96 -9.92 -2.77 -5.65
C LEU A 96 -10.86 -2.22 -6.73
N ASN A 97 -11.33 -0.98 -6.58
CA ASN A 97 -12.20 -0.36 -7.57
C ASN A 97 -11.49 -0.13 -8.91
N GLU A 98 -10.23 0.30 -8.88
CA GLU A 98 -9.40 0.46 -10.08
C GLU A 98 -9.20 -0.86 -10.81
N ARG A 99 -8.94 -1.95 -10.08
CA ARG A 99 -8.84 -3.29 -10.67
C ARG A 99 -10.15 -3.75 -11.29
N ALA A 100 -11.27 -3.59 -10.59
CA ALA A 100 -12.57 -3.93 -11.13
C ALA A 100 -12.92 -3.12 -12.40
N ALA A 101 -12.48 -1.86 -12.47
CA ALA A 101 -12.63 -1.03 -13.66
C ALA A 101 -11.76 -1.56 -14.81
N CYS A 102 -10.49 -1.89 -14.56
CA CYS A 102 -9.60 -2.52 -15.54
C CYS A 102 -10.17 -3.84 -16.06
N ASP A 103 -10.66 -4.71 -15.17
CA ASP A 103 -11.28 -5.98 -15.57
C ASP A 103 -12.52 -5.78 -16.42
N TYR A 104 -13.34 -4.78 -16.09
CA TYR A 104 -14.50 -4.44 -16.90
C TYR A 104 -14.10 -3.96 -18.31
N GLU A 105 -13.10 -3.08 -18.41
CA GLU A 105 -12.57 -2.59 -19.68
C GLU A 105 -11.94 -3.72 -20.51
N ASP A 106 -11.16 -4.59 -19.87
CA ASP A 106 -10.54 -5.76 -20.50
C ASP A 106 -11.58 -6.77 -20.99
N ASN A 107 -12.70 -6.95 -20.28
CA ASN A 107 -13.81 -7.78 -20.73
C ASN A 107 -14.58 -7.16 -21.90
N LEU A 108 -14.76 -5.84 -21.90
CA LEU A 108 -15.55 -5.13 -22.91
C LEU A 108 -14.78 -4.97 -24.23
N TYR A 109 -13.51 -4.59 -24.15
CA TYR A 109 -12.68 -4.24 -25.30
C TYR A 109 -11.59 -5.28 -25.62
N GLY A 110 -11.38 -6.26 -24.73
CA GLY A 110 -10.23 -7.16 -24.75
C GLY A 110 -9.05 -6.53 -24.01
N SER A 111 -8.16 -7.34 -23.42
CA SER A 111 -6.97 -6.80 -22.74
C SER A 111 -6.11 -5.96 -23.67
N TYR A 112 -5.35 -5.01 -23.11
CA TYR A 112 -4.42 -4.18 -23.88
C TYR A 112 -3.55 -5.00 -24.84
N GLU A 113 -3.00 -6.11 -24.36
CA GLU A 113 -2.22 -7.04 -25.19
C GLU A 113 -3.03 -7.64 -26.35
N LYS A 114 -4.30 -8.00 -26.12
CA LYS A 114 -5.18 -8.53 -27.18
C LYS A 114 -5.54 -7.45 -28.20
N GLN A 115 -5.77 -6.23 -27.76
CA GLN A 115 -6.11 -5.10 -28.64
C GLN A 115 -4.95 -4.68 -29.54
N HIS A 116 -3.73 -4.66 -28.98
CA HIS A 116 -2.53 -4.19 -29.67
C HIS A 116 -1.66 -5.32 -30.23
N ARG A 117 -2.13 -6.56 -30.18
CA ARG A 117 -1.46 -7.69 -30.82
C ARG A 117 -1.38 -7.47 -32.33
N LEU A 118 -0.16 -7.41 -32.85
CA LEU A 118 0.10 -7.41 -34.29
C LEU A 118 -0.55 -8.62 -34.94
N ARG A 119 -1.43 -8.37 -35.91
CA ARG A 119 -2.00 -9.46 -36.71
C ARG A 119 -0.96 -9.88 -37.75
N PRO A 120 -0.99 -11.13 -38.23
CA PRO A 120 -0.12 -11.57 -39.31
C PRO A 120 -0.17 -10.64 -40.53
N CYS A 121 -1.31 -10.01 -40.82
CA CYS A 121 -1.48 -9.04 -41.91
C CYS A 121 -0.81 -7.68 -41.64
N ASP A 122 -0.57 -7.30 -40.38
CA ASP A 122 0.12 -6.06 -40.01
C ASP A 122 1.67 -6.23 -40.15
N VAL A 123 2.15 -7.48 -40.15
CA VAL A 123 3.59 -7.83 -40.26
C VAL A 123 3.96 -8.32 -41.66
N LEU A 124 3.07 -9.07 -42.32
CA LEU A 124 3.30 -9.64 -43.66
C LEU A 124 2.77 -8.67 -44.72
N THR A 125 3.64 -7.76 -45.17
CA THR A 125 3.30 -6.77 -46.19
C THR A 125 3.25 -7.35 -47.61
N ASP A 126 3.84 -8.53 -47.88
CA ASP A 126 4.16 -8.93 -49.27
C ASP A 126 3.89 -10.40 -49.67
N TYR A 127 2.82 -11.05 -49.20
CA TYR A 127 2.40 -12.33 -49.81
C TYR A 127 0.90 -12.36 -50.12
N TRP A 128 0.53 -11.59 -51.15
CA TRP A 128 -0.69 -11.81 -51.93
C TRP A 128 -0.26 -12.07 -53.37
N TRP A 129 -0.39 -13.32 -53.81
CA TRP A 129 -0.25 -13.81 -55.19
C TRP A 129 -1.55 -14.53 -55.55
#